data_AF-A0A2G5BCR7-F1
#
_entry.id   AF-A0A2G5BCR7-F1
#
_cell.length_a   1.000
_cell.length_b   1.000
_cell.length_c   1.000
_cell.angle_alpha   90.00
_cell.angle_beta   90.00
_cell.angle_gamma   90.00
#
_symmetry.space_group_name_H-M   'P 1'
#
loop_
_entity.id
_entity.type
_entity.pdbx_description
1 polymer ?
#
loop_
_entity_poly.entity_id
_entity_poly.type
_entity_poly.pdbx_seq_one_letter_code
_entity_poly.pdbx_strand_id
1 'polypeptide(L)'
;MSVGDRMVTMTLVSGGCGAVLGGYLGAQQASRQYLAERAHRLPKTVEGWFFYHKWKNYRVTMGSVRGAFHYAPRLAGCVLMFAAAEALLDRVVGEPQIANTVVASSATAIFVSTVSQLPKSSARRARRAGLAVGLLVGAAQDLASWKAGSPPSYFKSIREHLWYK
;
A
#
# COMPACT_ATOMS: atom_id res chain seq x y z
N MET A 1 13.27 7.82 17.06
CA MET A 1 11.92 8.34 16.76
C MET A 1 10.94 7.68 17.71
N SER A 2 9.97 8.43 18.25
CA SER A 2 8.90 7.82 19.04
C SER A 2 8.08 6.85 18.17
N VAL A 3 7.44 5.85 18.77
CA VAL A 3 6.54 4.93 18.05
C VAL A 3 5.43 5.70 17.34
N GLY A 4 4.91 6.77 17.97
CA GLY A 4 3.92 7.66 17.38
C GLY A 4 4.43 8.36 16.11
N ASP A 5 5.65 8.93 16.16
CA ASP A 5 6.24 9.63 15.02
C ASP A 5 6.45 8.69 13.82
N ARG A 6 6.84 7.44 14.08
CA ARG A 6 6.99 6.40 13.06
C ARG A 6 5.66 6.08 12.39
N MET A 7 4.60 5.90 13.17
CA MET A 7 3.26 5.62 12.62
C MET A 7 2.75 6.79 11.78
N VAL A 8 2.89 8.03 12.27
CA VAL A 8 2.46 9.23 11.53
C VAL A 8 3.21 9.37 10.22
N THR A 9 4.54 9.20 10.22
CA THR A 9 5.34 9.28 8.99
C THR A 9 4.97 8.18 7.99
N MET A 10 4.78 6.94 8.43
CA MET A 10 4.32 5.85 7.56
C MET A 10 2.93 6.13 6.95
N THR A 11 1.99 6.66 7.74
CA THR A 11 0.64 7.01 7.27
C THR A 11 0.64 8.18 6.29
N LEU A 12 1.45 9.21 6.53
CA LEU A 12 1.55 10.36 5.61
C LEU A 12 2.18 9.97 4.28
N VAL A 13 3.30 9.22 4.31
CA VAL A 13 3.98 8.76 3.09
C VAL A 13 3.06 7.86 2.27
N SER A 14 2.42 6.90 2.93
CA SER A 14 1.48 5.99 2.26
C SER A 14 0.26 6.74 1.72
N GLY A 15 -0.29 7.73 2.44
CA GLY A 15 -1.34 8.61 1.92
C GLY A 15 -0.92 9.34 0.65
N GLY A 16 0.32 9.87 0.61
CA GLY A 16 0.90 10.48 -0.59
C GLY A 16 1.03 9.51 -1.76
N CYS A 17 1.57 8.31 -1.53
CA CYS A 17 1.63 7.25 -2.56
C CYS A 17 0.23 6.86 -3.06
N GLY A 18 -0.75 6.75 -2.15
CA GLY A 18 -2.14 6.48 -2.46
C GLY A 18 -2.79 7.57 -3.30
N ALA A 19 -2.46 8.84 -3.04
CA ALA A 19 -2.92 9.97 -3.84
C ALA A 19 -2.38 9.90 -5.27
N VAL A 20 -1.09 9.61 -5.45
CA VAL A 20 -0.45 9.50 -6.77
C VAL A 20 -1.02 8.33 -7.56
N LEU A 21 -1.09 7.14 -6.96
CA LEU A 21 -1.66 5.95 -7.61
C LEU A 21 -3.15 6.15 -7.93
N GLY A 22 -3.90 6.72 -7.00
CA GLY A 22 -5.31 7.03 -7.18
C GLY A 22 -5.56 8.03 -8.30
N GLY A 23 -4.73 9.06 -8.39
CA GLY A 23 -4.79 10.04 -9.47
C GLY A 23 -4.51 9.43 -10.83
N TYR A 24 -3.48 8.58 -10.92
CA TYR A 24 -3.17 7.86 -12.16
C TYR A 24 -4.32 6.94 -12.61
N LEU A 25 -4.89 6.16 -11.70
CA LEU A 25 -6.02 5.28 -12.00
C LEU A 25 -7.28 6.08 -12.41
N GLY A 26 -7.58 7.16 -11.68
CA GLY A 26 -8.69 8.05 -11.99
C GLY A 26 -8.54 8.76 -13.35
N ALA A 27 -7.33 9.20 -13.68
CA ALA A 27 -7.00 9.78 -14.98
C ALA A 27 -7.20 8.77 -16.12
N GLN A 28 -6.71 7.54 -15.96
CA GLN A 28 -6.89 6.49 -16.95
C GLN A 28 -8.37 6.15 -17.18
N GLN A 29 -9.15 6.01 -16.11
CA GLN A 29 -10.57 5.68 -16.20
C GLN A 29 -11.34 6.80 -16.92
N ALA A 30 -11.13 8.06 -16.54
CA ALA A 30 -11.76 9.21 -17.19
C ALA A 30 -11.36 9.34 -18.67
N SER A 31 -10.08 9.07 -19.00
CA SER A 31 -9.60 9.08 -20.38
C SER A 31 -10.29 8.00 -21.23
N ARG A 32 -10.33 6.76 -20.74
CA ARG A 32 -10.98 5.65 -21.45
C ARG A 32 -12.47 5.88 -21.63
N GLN A 33 -13.15 6.38 -20.59
CA GLN A 33 -14.56 6.73 -20.68
C GLN A 33 -14.81 7.82 -21.72
N TYR A 34 -14.00 8.87 -21.75
CA TYR A 34 -14.10 9.94 -22.75
C TYR A 34 -13.93 9.43 -24.19
N LEU A 35 -12.98 8.52 -24.41
CA LEU A 35 -12.76 7.89 -25.70
C LEU A 35 -13.95 7.00 -26.10
N ALA A 36 -14.48 6.22 -25.16
CA ALA A 36 -15.64 5.36 -25.41
C ALA A 36 -16.90 6.17 -25.75
N GLU A 37 -17.18 7.23 -24.98
CA GLU A 37 -18.32 8.15 -25.23
C GLU A 37 -18.25 8.82 -26.59
N ARG A 38 -17.03 9.09 -27.10
CA ARG A 38 -16.82 9.84 -28.35
C ARG A 38 -16.33 9.00 -29.53
N ALA A 39 -16.16 7.68 -29.37
CA ALA A 39 -15.69 6.80 -30.44
C ALA A 39 -16.56 6.89 -31.71
N HIS A 40 -17.86 7.17 -31.55
CA HIS A 40 -18.82 7.30 -32.65
C HIS A 40 -19.02 8.74 -33.17
N ARG A 41 -18.47 9.76 -32.49
CA ARG A 41 -18.59 11.20 -32.85
C ARG A 41 -17.22 11.86 -32.88
N LEU A 42 -16.43 11.51 -33.90
CA LEU A 42 -15.14 12.14 -34.13
C LEU A 42 -15.31 13.51 -34.80
N PRO A 43 -14.59 14.55 -34.35
CA PRO A 43 -14.63 15.86 -34.99
C PRO A 43 -14.06 15.81 -36.41
N LYS A 44 -14.70 16.52 -37.35
CA LYS A 44 -14.27 16.61 -38.76
C LYS A 44 -13.48 17.88 -39.08
N THR A 45 -13.51 18.88 -38.20
CA THR A 45 -12.83 20.17 -38.38
C THR A 45 -11.61 20.29 -37.46
N VAL A 46 -10.62 21.10 -37.86
CA VAL A 46 -9.40 21.37 -37.06
C VAL A 46 -9.76 22.01 -35.71
N GLU A 47 -10.69 22.96 -35.70
CA GLU A 47 -11.20 23.60 -34.49
C GLU A 47 -11.89 22.58 -33.56
N GLY A 48 -12.67 21.65 -34.12
CA GLY A 48 -13.30 20.58 -33.35
C GLY A 48 -12.29 19.69 -32.63
N TRP A 49 -11.13 19.43 -33.26
CA TRP A 49 -10.04 18.68 -32.64
C TRP A 49 -9.37 19.43 -31.48
N PHE A 50 -9.25 20.76 -31.55
CA PHE A 50 -8.76 21.57 -30.44
C PHE A 50 -9.68 21.44 -29.22
N PHE A 51 -10.98 21.67 -29.40
CA PHE A 51 -11.95 21.55 -28.31
C PHE A 51 -12.03 20.12 -27.77
N TYR A 52 -11.91 19.10 -28.62
CA TYR A 52 -11.83 17.72 -28.20
C TYR A 52 -10.71 17.49 -27.18
N HIS A 53 -9.47 17.89 -27.50
CA HIS A 53 -8.34 17.71 -26.58
C HIS A 53 -8.48 18.55 -25.31
N LYS A 54 -8.98 19.79 -25.42
CA LYS A 54 -9.26 20.66 -24.26
C LYS A 54 -10.24 19.99 -23.29
N TRP A 55 -11.38 19.50 -23.79
CA TRP A 55 -12.39 18.81 -22.97
C TRP A 55 -11.88 17.50 -22.37
N LYS A 56 -11.08 16.75 -23.14
CA LYS A 56 -10.43 15.53 -22.64
C LYS A 56 -9.55 15.84 -21.44
N ASN A 57 -8.68 16.85 -21.55
CA ASN A 57 -7.77 17.23 -20.47
C ASN A 57 -8.52 17.64 -19.20
N TYR A 58 -9.58 18.45 -19.30
CA TYR A 58 -10.39 18.81 -18.12
C TYR A 58 -10.99 17.59 -17.41
N ARG A 59 -11.56 16.64 -18.17
CA ARG A 59 -12.15 15.43 -17.59
C ARG A 59 -11.09 14.51 -16.97
N VAL A 60 -9.94 14.37 -17.61
CA VAL A 60 -8.82 13.56 -17.10
C VAL A 60 -8.24 14.19 -15.83
N THR A 61 -8.02 15.50 -15.80
CA THR A 61 -7.53 16.21 -14.60
C THR A 61 -8.53 16.09 -13.45
N MET A 62 -9.83 16.27 -13.71
CA MET A 62 -10.86 16.09 -12.69
C MET A 62 -10.93 14.65 -12.17
N GLY A 63 -10.80 13.66 -13.07
CA GLY A 63 -10.70 12.25 -12.72
C GLY A 63 -9.47 11.95 -11.86
N SER A 64 -8.33 12.57 -12.16
CA SER A 64 -7.11 12.47 -11.38
C SER A 64 -7.29 13.02 -9.97
N VAL A 65 -7.84 14.22 -9.82
CA VAL A 65 -8.05 14.84 -8.50
C VAL A 65 -9.03 13.99 -7.67
N ARG A 66 -10.16 13.57 -8.27
CA ARG A 66 -11.15 12.73 -7.59
C ARG A 66 -10.56 11.37 -7.18
N GLY A 67 -9.76 10.75 -8.05
CA GLY A 67 -9.05 9.52 -7.74
C GLY A 67 -8.07 9.68 -6.59
N ALA A 68 -7.27 10.75 -6.58
CA ALA A 68 -6.30 11.02 -5.52
C ALA A 68 -6.97 11.13 -4.14
N PHE A 69 -8.02 11.94 -4.01
CA PHE A 69 -8.77 12.08 -2.75
C PHE A 69 -9.50 10.80 -2.33
N HIS A 70 -9.87 9.95 -3.29
CA HIS A 70 -10.53 8.68 -2.99
C HIS A 70 -9.55 7.62 -2.46
N TYR A 71 -8.39 7.46 -3.09
CA TYR A 71 -7.45 6.39 -2.73
C TYR A 71 -6.47 6.77 -1.61
N ALA A 72 -6.14 8.06 -1.43
CA ALA A 72 -5.24 8.52 -0.37
C ALA A 72 -5.65 8.04 1.04
N PRO A 73 -6.88 8.32 1.55
CA PRO A 73 -7.27 7.89 2.90
C PRO A 73 -7.41 6.37 3.03
N ARG A 74 -7.76 5.67 1.94
CA ARG A 74 -7.87 4.21 1.95
C ARG A 74 -6.52 3.55 2.17
N LEU A 75 -5.51 4.01 1.43
CA LEU A 75 -4.17 3.45 1.53
C LEU A 75 -3.50 3.86 2.85
N ALA A 76 -3.66 5.12 3.27
CA ALA A 76 -3.22 5.60 4.58
C ALA A 76 -3.85 4.81 5.73
N GLY A 77 -5.16 4.54 5.67
CA GLY A 77 -5.87 3.74 6.66
C GLY A 77 -5.40 2.29 6.73
N CYS A 78 -5.10 1.66 5.58
CA CYS A 78 -4.55 0.30 5.55
C CYS A 78 -3.15 0.24 6.19
N VAL A 79 -2.28 1.22 5.91
CA VAL A 79 -0.94 1.28 6.49
C VAL A 79 -0.97 1.63 7.97
N LEU A 80 -1.87 2.54 8.38
CA LEU A 80 -2.07 2.85 9.80
C LEU A 80 -2.50 1.61 10.58
N MET A 81 -3.44 0.83 10.05
CA MET A 81 -3.89 -0.42 10.65
C MET A 81 -2.75 -1.44 10.76
N PHE A 82 -1.95 -1.60 9.71
CA PHE A 82 -0.77 -2.44 9.73
C PHE A 82 0.23 -1.98 10.80
N ALA A 83 0.60 -0.70 10.81
CA ALA A 83 1.57 -0.15 11.76
C ALA A 83 1.08 -0.24 13.21
N ALA A 84 -0.24 -0.11 13.44
CA ALA A 84 -0.84 -0.31 14.75
C ALA A 84 -0.77 -1.77 15.19
N ALA A 85 -1.08 -2.71 14.30
CA ALA A 85 -0.99 -4.14 14.59
C ALA A 85 0.45 -4.57 14.90
N GLU A 86 1.41 -4.12 14.10
CA GLU A 86 2.84 -4.36 14.33
C GLU A 86 3.31 -3.79 15.66
N ALA A 87 2.99 -2.52 15.95
CA ALA A 87 3.37 -1.88 17.22
C ALA A 87 2.73 -2.54 18.46
N LEU A 88 1.54 -3.14 18.31
CA LEU A 88 0.91 -3.91 19.39
C LEU A 88 1.64 -5.24 19.61
N LEU A 89 1.96 -5.97 18.55
CA LEU A 89 2.70 -7.24 18.64
C LEU A 89 4.10 -7.01 19.22
N ASP A 90 4.81 -5.98 18.78
CA ASP A 90 6.12 -5.61 19.30
C ASP A 90 6.07 -5.28 20.80
N ARG A 91 4.99 -4.65 21.29
CA ARG A 91 4.82 -4.39 22.74
C ARG A 91 4.56 -5.66 23.55
N VAL A 92 3.85 -6.63 22.98
CA VAL A 92 3.56 -7.90 23.64
C VAL A 92 4.79 -8.78 23.71
N VAL A 93 5.57 -8.84 22.62
CA VAL A 93 6.81 -9.63 22.55
C VAL A 93 7.98 -8.92 23.23
N GLY A 94 7.97 -7.59 23.28
CA GLY A 94 9.03 -6.76 23.86
C GLY A 94 10.18 -6.43 22.90
N GLU A 95 10.19 -7.03 21.71
CA GLU A 95 11.21 -6.81 20.68
C GLU A 95 10.60 -6.82 19.27
N PRO A 96 11.13 -6.00 18.34
CA PRO A 96 10.76 -6.05 16.93
C PRO A 96 11.36 -7.30 16.26
N GLN A 97 10.54 -8.08 15.56
CA GLN A 97 10.95 -9.32 14.89
C GLN A 97 10.18 -9.51 13.58
N ILE A 98 10.79 -10.14 12.57
CA ILE A 98 10.13 -10.50 11.30
C ILE A 98 8.81 -11.25 11.48
N ALA A 99 8.68 -12.10 12.49
CA ALA A 99 7.46 -12.86 12.75
C ALA A 99 6.27 -11.93 13.06
N ASN A 100 6.49 -10.88 13.86
CA ASN A 100 5.46 -9.90 14.22
C ASN A 100 4.98 -9.16 12.97
N THR A 101 5.91 -8.72 12.13
CA THR A 101 5.63 -8.01 10.87
C THR A 101 4.84 -8.87 9.89
N VAL A 102 5.19 -10.16 9.77
CA VAL A 102 4.48 -11.11 8.89
C VAL A 102 3.07 -11.38 9.41
N VAL A 103 2.88 -11.54 10.73
CA VAL A 103 1.56 -11.73 11.33
C VAL A 103 0.72 -10.46 11.15
N ALA A 104 1.28 -9.28 11.41
CA ALA A 104 0.62 -7.99 11.21
C ALA A 104 0.19 -7.81 9.75
N SER A 105 1.08 -8.04 8.79
CA SER A 105 0.78 -7.86 7.36
C SER A 105 -0.28 -8.86 6.88
N SER A 106 -0.22 -10.11 7.35
CA SER A 106 -1.18 -11.16 7.02
C SER A 106 -2.56 -10.84 7.59
N ALA A 107 -2.61 -10.40 8.85
CA ALA A 107 -3.84 -9.98 9.51
C ALA A 107 -4.48 -8.78 8.79
N THR A 108 -3.69 -7.76 8.44
CA THR A 108 -4.17 -6.61 7.67
C THR A 108 -4.66 -7.03 6.28
N ALA A 109 -3.93 -7.90 5.57
CA ALA A 109 -4.34 -8.37 4.25
C ALA A 109 -5.64 -9.20 4.29
N ILE A 110 -5.81 -10.03 5.31
CA ILE A 110 -7.06 -10.78 5.55
C ILE A 110 -8.19 -9.78 5.82
N PHE A 111 -8.00 -8.85 6.75
CA PHE A 111 -9.00 -7.86 7.12
C PHE A 111 -9.45 -7.00 5.92
N VAL A 112 -8.51 -6.45 5.15
CA VAL A 112 -8.84 -5.65 3.97
C VAL A 112 -9.56 -6.50 2.92
N SER A 113 -9.18 -7.77 2.75
CA SER A 113 -9.81 -8.67 1.77
C SER A 113 -11.26 -9.02 2.12
N THR A 114 -11.57 -9.18 3.42
CA THR A 114 -12.91 -9.50 3.89
C THR A 114 -13.81 -8.27 3.89
N VAL A 115 -13.33 -7.14 4.40
CA VAL A 115 -14.08 -5.88 4.43
C VAL A 115 -14.40 -5.37 3.03
N SER A 116 -13.45 -5.52 2.09
CA SER A 116 -13.66 -5.10 0.70
C SER A 116 -14.47 -6.10 -0.14
N GLN A 117 -14.96 -7.20 0.46
CA GLN A 117 -15.75 -8.26 -0.20
C GLN A 117 -15.12 -8.73 -1.52
N LEU A 118 -13.80 -8.96 -1.52
CA LEU A 118 -13.08 -9.31 -2.75
C LEU A 118 -13.49 -10.69 -3.27
N PRO A 119 -13.61 -10.87 -4.61
CA PRO A 119 -13.75 -12.19 -5.21
C PRO A 119 -12.62 -13.14 -4.77
N LYS A 120 -12.91 -14.45 -4.68
CA LYS A 120 -11.98 -15.46 -4.15
C LYS A 120 -10.59 -15.42 -4.80
N SER A 121 -10.52 -15.15 -6.10
CA SER A 121 -9.26 -15.01 -6.86
C SER A 121 -8.45 -13.78 -6.44
N SER A 122 -9.09 -12.62 -6.33
CA SER A 122 -8.48 -11.37 -5.88
C SER A 122 -8.07 -11.44 -4.40
N ALA A 123 -8.90 -12.03 -3.54
CA ALA A 123 -8.59 -12.23 -2.14
C ALA A 123 -7.34 -13.11 -1.96
N ARG A 124 -7.20 -14.20 -2.73
CA ARG A 124 -6.01 -15.06 -2.72
C ARG A 124 -4.75 -14.29 -3.11
N ARG A 125 -4.84 -13.43 -4.13
CA ARG A 125 -3.73 -12.58 -4.57
C ARG A 125 -3.35 -11.56 -3.49
N ALA A 126 -4.33 -10.90 -2.89
CA ALA A 126 -4.12 -9.92 -1.82
C ALA A 126 -3.43 -10.55 -0.60
N ARG A 127 -3.87 -11.73 -0.16
CA ARG A 127 -3.23 -12.45 0.96
C ARG A 127 -1.79 -12.86 0.65
N ARG A 128 -1.52 -13.37 -0.56
CA ARG A 128 -0.16 -13.70 -1.00
C ARG A 128 0.74 -12.47 -1.07
N ALA A 129 0.21 -11.35 -1.55
CA ALA A 129 0.93 -10.09 -1.55
C ALA A 129 1.22 -9.60 -0.13
N GLY A 130 0.26 -9.68 0.79
CA GLY A 130 0.46 -9.33 2.21
C GLY A 130 1.54 -10.17 2.89
N LEU A 131 1.57 -11.48 2.63
CA LEU A 131 2.62 -12.38 3.12
C LEU A 131 3.99 -12.01 2.54
N ALA A 132 4.08 -11.81 1.23
CA ALA A 132 5.32 -11.43 0.57
C ALA A 132 5.85 -10.08 1.07
N VAL A 133 4.97 -9.09 1.22
CA VAL A 133 5.32 -7.78 1.78
C VAL A 133 5.78 -7.90 3.22
N GLY A 134 5.09 -8.67 4.06
CA GLY A 134 5.51 -8.90 5.44
C GLY A 134 6.90 -9.50 5.55
N LEU A 135 7.20 -10.51 4.73
CA LEU A 135 8.53 -11.13 4.68
C LEU A 135 9.60 -10.15 4.22
N LEU A 136 9.34 -9.38 3.16
CA LEU A 136 10.30 -8.41 2.64
C LEU A 136 10.57 -7.27 3.63
N VAL A 137 9.51 -6.72 4.22
CA VAL A 137 9.62 -5.61 5.18
C VAL A 137 10.27 -6.09 6.47
N GLY A 138 9.83 -7.22 7.03
CA GLY A 138 10.42 -7.75 8.25
C GLY A 138 11.88 -8.18 8.06
N ALA A 139 12.24 -8.78 6.91
CA ALA A 139 13.64 -9.05 6.59
C ALA A 139 14.47 -7.76 6.48
N ALA A 140 13.92 -6.70 5.87
CA ALA A 140 14.60 -5.41 5.80
C ALA A 140 14.76 -4.76 7.19
N GLN A 141 13.77 -4.89 8.07
CA GLN A 141 13.86 -4.43 9.46
C GLN A 141 14.93 -5.20 10.25
N ASP A 142 14.96 -6.53 10.13
CA ASP A 142 15.97 -7.35 10.81
C ASP A 142 17.39 -7.07 10.31
N LEU A 143 17.58 -6.86 9.01
CA LEU A 143 18.86 -6.42 8.44
C LEU A 143 19.28 -5.04 8.96
N ALA A 144 18.33 -4.12 9.12
CA ALA A 144 18.60 -2.81 9.71
C ALA A 144 18.99 -2.92 11.18
N SER A 145 18.28 -3.76 11.96
CA SER A 145 18.59 -4.05 13.37
C SER A 145 19.96 -4.69 13.54
N TRP A 146 20.34 -5.61 12.64
CA TRP A 146 21.66 -6.21 12.62
C TRP A 146 22.75 -5.15 12.39
N LYS A 147 22.59 -4.28 11.38
CA LYS A 147 23.54 -3.18 11.14
C LYS A 147 23.63 -2.21 12.32
N ALA A 148 22.55 -2.04 13.08
CA ALA A 148 22.52 -1.21 14.29
C ALA A 148 23.17 -1.88 15.52
N GLY A 149 23.62 -3.14 15.42
CA GLY A 149 24.28 -3.86 16.52
C GLY A 149 23.34 -4.54 17.50
N SER A 150 22.04 -4.55 17.23
CA SER A 150 21.00 -5.19 18.06
C SER A 150 20.39 -6.37 17.31
N PRO A 151 21.05 -7.54 17.27
CA PRO A 151 20.51 -8.69 16.57
C PRO A 151 19.22 -9.18 17.25
N PRO A 152 18.19 -9.56 16.46
CA PRO A 152 16.95 -10.12 17.00
C PRO A 152 17.19 -11.33 17.91
N SER A 153 16.39 -11.47 18.98
CA SER A 153 16.56 -12.53 19.99
C SER A 153 16.58 -13.96 19.43
N TYR A 154 15.85 -14.23 18.34
CA TYR A 154 15.85 -15.56 17.71
C TYR A 154 17.23 -16.00 17.21
N PHE A 155 18.11 -15.07 16.80
CA PHE A 155 19.49 -15.41 16.42
C PHE A 155 20.32 -15.90 17.61
N LYS A 156 20.07 -15.37 18.81
CA LYS A 156 20.73 -15.83 20.04
C LYS A 156 20.28 -17.25 20.39
N SER A 157 18.98 -17.52 20.33
CA SER A 157 18.43 -18.86 20.56
C SER A 157 18.95 -19.90 19.55
N ILE A 158 19.03 -19.54 18.26
CA ILE A 158 19.62 -20.40 17.22
C ILE A 158 21.11 -20.66 17.51
N ARG A 159 21.87 -19.63 17.89
CA ARG A 159 23.29 -19.76 18.23
C ARG A 159 23.49 -20.68 19.44
N GLU A 160 22.71 -20.49 20.50
CA GLU A 160 22.80 -21.33 21.71
C GLU A 160 22.47 -22.79 21.42
N HIS A 161 21.45 -23.06 20.59
CA HIS A 161 21.06 -24.43 20.24
C HIS A 161 22.05 -25.13 19.29
N LEU A 162 22.77 -24.36 18.46
CA LEU A 162 23.78 -24.89 17.52
C LEU A 162 25.11 -25.22 18.22
N TRP A 163 25.44 -24.53 19.32
CA TRP A 163 26.70 -24.71 20.06
C TRP A 163 26.62 -25.73 21.21
N TYR A 164 25.42 -26.17 21.61
CA TYR A 164 25.22 -27.22 22.62
C TYR A 164 25.10 -28.65 22.03
N LYS A 165 25.48 -28.81 20.76
CA LYS A 165 25.73 -30.07 20.08
C LYS A 165 27.19 -30.18 19.71
#